data_AF-A0A3M7H205-F1
#
_entry.id   AF-A0A3M7H205-F1
#
_cell.length_a   1.000
_cell.length_b   1.000
_cell.length_c   1.000
_cell.angle_alpha   90.00
_cell.angle_beta   90.00
_cell.angle_gamma   90.00
#
_symmetry.space_group_name_H-M   'P 1'
#
loop_
_entity.id
_entity.type
_entity.pdbx_description
1 polymer ?
#
loop_
_entity_poly.entity_id
_entity_poly.type
_entity_poly.pdbx_seq_one_letter_code
_entity_poly.pdbx_strand_id
1 'polypeptide(L)'
;MPPRPFPFALGIGTDICHRKRIEQLLLKPPPQARQKNLTRFLVRFLTSREISIFWRKFETEADLFHSQLDDVTRYLAGKWAAKEATIKACQWRQLSFKHIQILRQKNGLGVDQTGATYALILDRPASAFHAAFDSKSRDQSSDFVDNVVKQGHISRPSSSGSICADESTSERQRETHLPLAVGGHGFISAEAQTDDLSGQIAKISISHDGEYATAVCLAAEEPMDGDIGGEAAAREMR
;
A
#
# COMPACT_ATOMS: atom_id res chain seq x y z
N MET A 1 -48.57 0.11 0.03
CA MET A 1 -47.46 1.09 0.04
C MET A 1 -46.22 0.42 -0.56
N PRO A 2 -45.29 1.17 -1.17
CA PRO A 2 -43.96 0.65 -1.48
C PRO A 2 -43.20 0.27 -0.20
N PRO A 3 -42.19 -0.62 -0.27
CA PRO A 3 -41.29 -0.86 0.85
C PRO A 3 -40.51 0.42 1.19
N ARG A 4 -40.22 0.62 2.48
CA ARG A 4 -39.34 1.71 2.95
C ARG A 4 -37.87 1.26 2.83
N PRO A 5 -36.92 2.16 2.52
CA PRO A 5 -35.49 1.85 2.55
C PRO A 5 -35.00 1.56 3.97
N PHE A 6 -33.81 0.98 4.10
CA PHE A 6 -33.14 0.78 5.38
C PHE A 6 -32.73 2.17 5.96
N PRO A 7 -32.97 2.45 7.26
CA PRO A 7 -32.95 3.83 7.78
C PRO A 7 -31.55 4.43 8.01
N PHE A 8 -30.46 3.71 7.73
CA PHE A 8 -29.10 4.23 7.84
C PHE A 8 -28.26 3.76 6.66
N ALA A 9 -27.70 4.69 5.88
CA ALA A 9 -26.80 4.39 4.76
C ALA A 9 -25.48 3.83 5.30
N LEU A 10 -25.42 2.51 5.49
CA LEU A 10 -24.33 1.79 6.16
C LEU A 10 -24.03 0.48 5.44
N GLY A 11 -22.86 0.39 4.82
CA GLY A 11 -22.36 -0.83 4.21
C GLY A 11 -21.59 -1.69 5.21
N ILE A 12 -21.88 -3.00 5.21
CA ILE A 12 -21.15 -4.00 5.99
C ILE A 12 -20.41 -4.96 5.05
N GLY A 13 -19.14 -5.24 5.37
CA GLY A 13 -18.32 -6.18 4.62
C GLY A 13 -17.58 -7.15 5.54
N THR A 14 -17.44 -8.39 5.11
CA THR A 14 -16.71 -9.44 5.84
C THR A 14 -15.71 -10.13 4.92
N ASP A 15 -14.58 -10.57 5.46
CA ASP A 15 -13.64 -11.42 4.71
C ASP A 15 -12.91 -12.42 5.62
N ILE A 16 -12.45 -13.51 5.00
CA ILE A 16 -11.63 -14.54 5.61
C ILE A 16 -10.45 -14.90 4.72
N CYS A 17 -9.24 -14.65 5.21
CA CYS A 17 -7.99 -14.90 4.52
C CYS A 17 -7.27 -16.10 5.16
N HIS A 18 -7.06 -17.18 4.40
CA HIS A 18 -6.27 -18.33 4.85
C HIS A 18 -4.77 -18.01 4.79
N ARG A 19 -4.07 -18.16 5.91
CA ARG A 19 -2.67 -17.78 6.09
C ARG A 19 -1.75 -18.55 5.15
N LYS A 20 -1.99 -19.84 4.91
CA LYS A 20 -1.18 -20.64 3.95
C LYS A 20 -1.21 -20.12 2.53
N ARG A 21 -2.29 -19.45 2.08
CA ARG A 21 -2.35 -18.79 0.76
C ARG A 21 -1.34 -17.63 0.65
N ILE A 22 -1.13 -16.88 1.73
CA ILE A 22 -0.15 -15.79 1.78
C ILE A 22 1.27 -16.36 1.89
N GLU A 23 1.49 -17.37 2.75
CA GLU A 23 2.77 -18.07 2.89
C GLU A 23 3.23 -18.67 1.54
N GLN A 24 2.35 -19.39 0.85
CA GLN A 24 2.61 -19.96 -0.48
C GLN A 24 2.95 -18.88 -1.52
N LEU A 25 2.28 -17.71 -1.48
CA LEU A 25 2.59 -16.61 -2.40
C LEU A 25 4.02 -16.09 -2.20
N LEU A 26 4.43 -15.93 -0.94
CA LEU A 26 5.76 -15.44 -0.57
C LEU A 26 6.88 -16.49 -0.78
N LEU A 27 6.57 -17.78 -0.60
CA LEU A 27 7.52 -18.89 -0.76
C LEU A 27 7.64 -19.45 -2.19
N LYS A 28 6.67 -19.18 -3.07
CA LYS A 28 6.65 -19.64 -4.48
C LYS A 28 7.91 -19.30 -5.30
N PRO A 29 8.60 -18.16 -5.10
CA PRO A 29 9.88 -17.90 -5.76
C PRO A 29 11.04 -18.72 -5.16
N PRO A 30 12.08 -19.05 -5.95
CA PRO A 30 13.33 -19.58 -5.40
C PRO A 30 13.95 -18.58 -4.40
N PRO A 31 14.74 -19.03 -3.41
CA PRO A 31 15.22 -18.18 -2.32
C PRO A 31 15.81 -16.82 -2.76
N GLN A 32 16.65 -16.79 -3.79
CA GLN A 32 17.30 -15.55 -4.28
C GLN A 32 16.31 -14.51 -4.86
N ALA A 33 15.06 -14.89 -5.11
CA ALA A 33 14.00 -14.05 -5.66
C ALA A 33 12.91 -13.66 -4.63
N ARG A 34 12.92 -14.23 -3.42
CA ARG A 34 11.85 -14.05 -2.42
C ARG A 34 11.74 -12.61 -1.91
N GLN A 35 12.86 -11.96 -1.59
CA GLN A 35 12.91 -10.54 -1.23
C GLN A 35 12.25 -9.66 -2.32
N LYS A 36 12.73 -9.75 -3.56
CA LYS A 36 12.18 -9.01 -4.72
C LYS A 36 10.70 -9.30 -4.98
N ASN A 37 10.21 -10.50 -4.64
CA ASN A 37 8.80 -10.85 -4.71
C ASN A 37 7.99 -10.19 -3.58
N LEU A 38 8.48 -10.26 -2.33
CA LEU A 38 7.88 -9.58 -1.18
C LEU A 38 7.80 -8.08 -1.41
N THR A 39 8.88 -7.42 -1.86
CA THR A 39 8.86 -6.00 -2.25
C THR A 39 7.74 -5.72 -3.26
N ARG A 40 7.62 -6.54 -4.31
CA ARG A 40 6.56 -6.39 -5.33
C ARG A 40 5.15 -6.64 -4.76
N PHE A 41 5.00 -7.61 -3.86
CA PHE A 41 3.73 -7.91 -3.20
C PHE A 41 3.29 -6.76 -2.30
N LEU A 42 4.17 -6.27 -1.42
CA LEU A 42 3.93 -5.11 -0.56
C LEU A 42 3.60 -3.86 -1.40
N VAL A 43 4.38 -3.56 -2.45
CA VAL A 43 4.12 -2.44 -3.36
C VAL A 43 2.80 -2.60 -4.14
N ARG A 44 2.30 -3.82 -4.36
CA ARG A 44 0.94 -4.05 -4.90
C ARG A 44 -0.16 -3.83 -3.85
N PHE A 45 0.09 -4.22 -2.59
CA PHE A 45 -0.92 -4.44 -1.55
C PHE A 45 -1.03 -3.34 -0.48
N LEU A 46 0.08 -2.88 0.10
CA LEU A 46 0.15 -1.91 1.20
C LEU A 46 0.44 -0.49 0.68
N THR A 47 -0.06 0.54 1.35
CA THR A 47 0.32 1.95 1.02
C THR A 47 1.75 2.25 1.52
N SER A 48 2.39 3.33 1.07
CA SER A 48 3.71 3.73 1.61
C SER A 48 3.72 3.80 3.15
N ARG A 49 2.69 4.43 3.76
CA ARG A 49 2.54 4.51 5.23
C ARG A 49 2.52 3.11 5.88
N GLU A 50 1.83 2.15 5.26
CA GLU A 50 1.73 0.78 5.75
C GLU A 50 3.00 -0.05 5.51
N ILE A 51 3.76 0.22 4.45
CA ILE A 51 5.07 -0.39 4.18
C ILE A 51 6.09 0.09 5.23
N SER A 52 6.13 1.39 5.52
CA SER A 52 6.98 1.94 6.59
C SER A 52 6.60 1.41 7.98
N ILE A 53 5.32 1.12 8.23
CA ILE A 53 4.86 0.43 9.45
C ILE A 53 5.28 -1.05 9.46
N PHE A 54 5.22 -1.73 8.31
CA PHE A 54 5.64 -3.13 8.16
C PHE A 54 7.14 -3.29 8.45
N TRP A 55 8.00 -2.49 7.82
CA TRP A 55 9.45 -2.57 8.04
C TRP A 55 9.86 -2.13 9.44
N ARG A 56 9.16 -1.18 10.07
CA ARG A 56 9.38 -0.87 11.50
C ARG A 56 8.92 -2.00 12.45
N LYS A 57 8.09 -2.94 12.00
CA LYS A 57 7.70 -4.12 12.82
C LYS A 57 8.65 -5.31 12.64
N PHE A 58 9.14 -5.53 11.42
CA PHE A 58 9.87 -6.75 11.04
C PHE A 58 11.36 -6.51 10.72
N GLU A 59 11.85 -5.29 10.94
CA GLU A 59 13.25 -4.84 10.91
C GLU A 59 14.02 -5.16 9.61
N THR A 60 14.59 -6.36 9.47
CA THR A 60 15.54 -6.75 8.42
C THR A 60 15.00 -7.82 7.46
N GLU A 61 15.24 -7.66 6.15
CA GLU A 61 14.74 -8.58 5.11
C GLU A 61 15.36 -9.99 5.14
N ALA A 62 16.42 -10.21 5.92
CA ALA A 62 17.17 -11.47 5.96
C ALA A 62 16.46 -12.53 6.80
N ASP A 63 16.22 -12.24 8.09
CA ASP A 63 15.60 -13.18 9.04
C ASP A 63 14.11 -13.42 8.77
N LEU A 64 13.48 -12.50 8.05
CA LEU A 64 12.05 -12.49 7.72
C LEU A 64 11.53 -13.83 7.18
N PHE A 65 12.29 -14.49 6.30
CA PHE A 65 11.92 -15.78 5.70
C PHE A 65 12.38 -17.00 6.50
N HIS A 66 13.21 -16.81 7.53
CA HIS A 66 13.83 -17.89 8.31
C HIS A 66 13.22 -18.05 9.71
N SER A 67 12.86 -16.95 10.38
CA SER A 67 12.32 -16.96 11.75
C SER A 67 10.95 -16.28 11.88
N GLN A 68 10.65 -15.24 11.10
CA GLN A 68 9.46 -14.40 11.29
C GLN A 68 8.28 -14.73 10.35
N LEU A 69 8.41 -15.74 9.48
CA LEU A 69 7.46 -16.00 8.39
C LEU A 69 6.02 -16.22 8.86
N ASP A 70 5.81 -16.90 10.00
CA ASP A 70 4.49 -17.15 10.57
C ASP A 70 3.76 -15.85 10.96
N ASP A 71 4.49 -14.89 11.54
CA ASP A 71 3.97 -13.59 11.98
C ASP A 71 3.83 -12.55 10.86
N VAL A 72 4.74 -12.58 9.88
CA VAL A 72 4.57 -11.82 8.63
C VAL A 72 3.33 -12.30 7.90
N THR A 73 3.16 -13.63 7.77
CA THR A 73 1.98 -14.24 7.15
C THR A 73 0.71 -13.91 7.94
N ARG A 74 0.73 -13.98 9.27
CA ARG A 74 -0.37 -13.56 10.16
C ARG A 74 -0.74 -12.09 9.92
N TYR A 75 0.22 -11.18 9.98
CA TYR A 75 0.01 -9.74 9.77
C TYR A 75 -0.55 -9.42 8.37
N LEU A 76 0.03 -10.01 7.32
CA LEU A 76 -0.40 -9.76 5.93
C LEU A 76 -1.78 -10.36 5.64
N ALA A 77 -2.11 -11.54 6.20
CA ALA A 77 -3.46 -12.10 6.10
C ALA A 77 -4.50 -11.24 6.84
N GLY A 78 -4.16 -10.72 8.03
CA GLY A 78 -5.02 -9.77 8.77
C GLY A 78 -5.26 -8.48 8.00
N LYS A 79 -4.21 -7.91 7.40
CA LYS A 79 -4.33 -6.77 6.47
C LYS A 79 -5.16 -7.10 5.22
N TRP A 80 -5.10 -8.34 4.73
CA TRP A 80 -5.81 -8.74 3.51
C TRP A 80 -7.31 -8.80 3.78
N ALA A 81 -7.70 -9.57 4.79
CA ALA A 81 -9.10 -9.66 5.23
C ALA A 81 -9.66 -8.28 5.56
N ALA A 82 -8.88 -7.43 6.24
CA ALA A 82 -9.28 -6.06 6.55
C ALA A 82 -9.59 -5.23 5.30
N LYS A 83 -8.72 -5.25 4.28
CA LYS A 83 -8.95 -4.45 3.06
C LYS A 83 -10.09 -5.01 2.21
N GLU A 84 -10.21 -6.33 2.08
CA GLU A 84 -11.35 -6.96 1.38
C GLU A 84 -12.68 -6.67 2.09
N ALA A 85 -12.73 -6.76 3.42
CA ALA A 85 -13.89 -6.38 4.21
C ALA A 85 -14.26 -4.90 4.00
N THR A 86 -13.29 -3.98 3.94
CA THR A 86 -13.55 -2.57 3.63
C THR A 86 -14.06 -2.37 2.20
N ILE A 87 -13.52 -3.05 1.18
CA ILE A 87 -14.03 -2.97 -0.20
C ILE A 87 -15.50 -3.43 -0.25
N LYS A 88 -15.83 -4.54 0.43
CA LYS A 88 -17.19 -5.07 0.53
C LYS A 88 -18.15 -4.19 1.35
N ALA A 89 -17.64 -3.33 2.23
CA ALA A 89 -18.42 -2.36 3.00
C ALA A 89 -18.68 -1.05 2.24
N CYS A 90 -18.04 -0.82 1.09
CA CYS A 90 -18.10 0.46 0.35
C CYS A 90 -18.44 0.23 -1.14
N GLN A 91 -19.42 -0.62 -1.44
CA GLN A 91 -19.71 -1.07 -2.81
C GLN A 91 -20.20 0.04 -3.75
N TRP A 92 -20.68 1.15 -3.19
CA TRP A 92 -21.00 2.40 -3.89
C TRP A 92 -19.78 3.06 -4.58
N ARG A 93 -18.54 2.68 -4.22
CA ARG A 93 -17.30 3.22 -4.79
C ARG A 93 -16.35 2.12 -5.22
N GLN A 94 -15.73 2.26 -6.41
CA GLN A 94 -14.73 1.31 -6.91
C GLN A 94 -13.39 1.45 -6.16
N LEU A 95 -13.34 0.96 -4.93
CA LEU A 95 -12.14 0.96 -4.10
C LEU A 95 -11.08 -0.03 -4.61
N SER A 96 -9.86 0.17 -4.12
CA SER A 96 -8.73 -0.73 -4.31
C SER A 96 -7.85 -0.69 -3.07
N PHE A 97 -6.92 -1.64 -2.91
CA PHE A 97 -6.05 -1.68 -1.74
C PHE A 97 -5.20 -0.41 -1.52
N LYS A 98 -5.06 0.46 -2.53
CA LYS A 98 -4.38 1.76 -2.40
C LYS A 98 -5.26 2.87 -1.84
N HIS A 99 -6.57 2.73 -1.90
CA HIS A 99 -7.50 3.65 -1.23
C HIS A 99 -7.60 3.38 0.28
N ILE A 100 -7.15 2.22 0.77
CA ILE A 100 -7.42 1.79 2.15
C ILE A 100 -6.10 1.69 2.94
N GLN A 101 -6.01 2.43 4.04
CA GLN A 101 -4.99 2.26 5.06
C GLN A 101 -5.61 1.64 6.32
N ILE A 102 -5.05 0.53 6.81
CA ILE A 102 -5.49 -0.08 8.08
C ILE A 102 -4.58 0.41 9.20
N LEU A 103 -5.08 1.32 10.04
CA LEU A 103 -4.32 2.06 11.05
C LEU A 103 -4.77 1.71 12.48
N ARG A 104 -3.98 2.10 13.47
CA ARG A 104 -4.37 2.06 14.89
C ARG A 104 -4.42 3.46 15.45
N GLN A 105 -5.46 3.76 16.22
CA GLN A 105 -5.63 5.02 16.91
C GLN A 105 -4.52 5.20 17.95
N LYS A 106 -3.96 6.40 18.05
CA LYS A 106 -3.10 6.79 19.16
C LYS A 106 -4.01 7.19 20.33
N ASN A 107 -4.16 6.34 21.33
CA ASN A 107 -4.71 6.78 22.62
C ASN A 107 -3.67 7.69 23.30
N GLY A 108 -4.13 8.76 23.95
CA GLY A 108 -3.23 9.76 24.53
C GLY A 108 -2.57 9.29 25.84
N LEU A 109 -1.26 9.53 25.97
CA LEU A 109 -0.47 9.57 27.22
C LEU A 109 -0.51 8.36 28.18
N GLY A 110 -1.17 7.25 27.83
CA GLY A 110 -1.13 5.98 28.57
C GLY A 110 -0.13 5.00 27.96
N VAL A 111 0.75 4.43 28.78
CA VAL A 111 1.89 3.58 28.34
C VAL A 111 1.44 2.36 27.51
N ASP A 112 0.37 1.68 27.93
CA ASP A 112 -0.02 0.38 27.38
C ASP A 112 -1.22 0.40 26.42
N GLN A 113 -1.82 1.58 26.18
CA GLN A 113 -3.07 1.70 25.40
C GLN A 113 -2.82 1.70 23.90
N THR A 114 -2.62 0.51 23.33
CA THR A 114 -2.70 0.32 21.88
C THR A 114 -4.14 0.51 21.41
N GLY A 115 -4.45 1.70 20.87
CA GLY A 115 -5.80 2.10 20.51
C GLY A 115 -6.45 1.29 19.36
N ALA A 116 -7.74 1.53 19.19
CA ALA A 116 -8.59 0.79 18.26
C ALA A 116 -8.04 0.75 16.82
N THR A 117 -8.24 -0.37 16.13
CA THR A 117 -7.91 -0.48 14.70
C THR A 117 -9.05 0.12 13.88
N TYR A 118 -8.72 0.87 12.84
CA TYR A 118 -9.68 1.47 11.91
C TYR A 118 -9.18 1.39 10.48
N ALA A 119 -10.09 1.47 9.51
CA ALA A 119 -9.75 1.67 8.12
C ALA A 119 -9.93 3.16 7.76
N LEU A 120 -8.92 3.77 7.14
CA LEU A 120 -9.03 5.07 6.50
C LEU A 120 -9.17 4.85 4.99
N ILE A 121 -10.30 5.28 4.43
CA ILE A 121 -10.66 5.18 3.02
C ILE A 121 -10.40 6.54 2.38
N LEU A 122 -9.29 6.64 1.68
CA LEU A 122 -8.76 7.86 1.06
C LEU A 122 -9.57 8.27 -0.17
N ASP A 123 -9.73 9.57 -0.38
CA ASP A 123 -10.43 10.13 -1.55
C ASP A 123 -9.72 9.80 -2.86
N ARG A 124 -8.39 9.60 -2.80
CA ARG A 124 -7.53 9.24 -3.93
C ARG A 124 -6.55 8.12 -3.53
N PRO A 125 -6.11 7.28 -4.47
CA PRO A 125 -5.27 6.13 -4.14
C PRO A 125 -3.88 6.56 -3.70
N ALA A 126 -3.37 5.95 -2.64
CA ALA A 126 -2.01 6.15 -2.14
C ALA A 126 -0.95 5.48 -3.02
N SER A 127 0.16 6.16 -3.22
CA SER A 127 1.40 5.58 -3.75
C SER A 127 1.96 4.53 -2.78
N ALA A 128 2.84 3.68 -3.30
CA ALA A 128 3.62 2.70 -2.53
C ALA A 128 5.09 2.64 -2.98
N PHE A 129 5.56 3.59 -3.79
CA PHE A 129 6.86 3.50 -4.46
C PHE A 129 8.06 3.77 -3.53
N HIS A 130 8.22 4.98 -2.97
CA HIS A 130 9.44 5.37 -2.23
C HIS A 130 9.77 4.44 -1.04
N ALA A 131 8.78 4.13 -0.20
CA ALA A 131 8.95 3.30 1.01
C ALA A 131 9.45 1.86 0.76
N ALA A 132 9.53 1.42 -0.50
CA ALA A 132 10.09 0.13 -0.91
C ALA A 132 11.54 0.20 -1.46
N PHE A 133 12.11 1.41 -1.55
CA PHE A 133 13.50 1.65 -1.96
C PHE A 133 14.34 2.29 -0.83
N ASP A 134 13.71 3.03 0.08
CA ASP A 134 14.35 3.69 1.24
C ASP A 134 14.96 2.71 2.26
N SER A 135 14.70 1.39 2.15
CA SER A 135 15.43 0.38 2.93
C SER A 135 16.91 0.31 2.53
N LYS A 136 17.23 0.50 1.24
CA LYS A 136 18.60 0.34 0.72
C LYS A 136 19.55 1.48 1.06
N SER A 137 19.04 2.67 1.37
CA SER A 137 19.85 3.82 1.73
C SER A 137 20.31 3.82 3.19
N ARG A 138 19.73 2.95 4.04
CA ARG A 138 20.17 2.75 5.43
C ARG A 138 21.41 1.86 5.56
N ASP A 139 21.61 0.93 4.64
CA ASP A 139 22.76 -0.01 4.67
C ASP A 139 24.08 0.60 4.16
N GLN A 140 24.12 1.92 3.88
CA GLN A 140 25.32 2.62 3.40
C GLN A 140 25.68 3.88 4.21
N SER A 141 25.10 4.08 5.39
CA SER A 141 25.43 5.22 6.28
C SER A 141 26.46 4.86 7.36
N SER A 142 27.54 4.18 6.96
CA SER A 142 28.78 4.00 7.73
C SER A 142 29.96 3.85 6.76
N ASP A 143 31.08 4.52 7.05
CA ASP A 143 32.33 4.56 6.28
C ASP A 143 32.17 5.15 4.85
N PHE A 144 32.58 6.39 4.57
CA PHE A 144 33.94 6.90 4.72
C PHE A 144 34.03 8.44 4.91
N VAL A 145 35.21 8.92 5.30
CA VAL A 145 35.56 10.35 5.47
C VAL A 145 36.50 10.84 4.36
N ASP A 146 36.28 12.08 3.88
CA ASP A 146 37.11 12.95 3.04
C ASP A 146 37.98 12.40 1.88
N ASN A 147 37.83 12.98 0.67
CA ASN A 147 38.85 13.91 0.13
C ASN A 147 38.44 14.68 -1.15
N VAL A 148 38.15 15.97 -0.99
CA VAL A 148 38.70 17.13 -1.72
C VAL A 148 39.28 16.95 -3.16
N VAL A 149 38.52 17.48 -4.15
CA VAL A 149 38.96 18.34 -5.31
C VAL A 149 40.00 17.83 -6.35
N LYS A 150 39.59 17.74 -7.64
CA LYS A 150 40.07 18.67 -8.72
C LYS A 150 39.31 18.63 -10.07
N GLN A 151 39.64 19.60 -10.93
CA GLN A 151 39.27 19.73 -12.37
C GLN A 151 39.89 18.61 -13.24
N GLY A 152 39.55 18.37 -14.52
CA GLY A 152 38.62 19.01 -15.47
C GLY A 152 39.00 18.67 -16.94
N HIS A 153 38.48 19.43 -17.92
CA HIS A 153 38.85 19.45 -19.35
C HIS A 153 38.52 18.25 -20.29
N ILE A 154 37.45 18.48 -21.06
CA ILE A 154 37.22 18.19 -22.49
C ILE A 154 38.43 17.70 -23.31
N SER A 155 38.26 16.64 -24.12
CA SER A 155 38.81 16.52 -25.48
C SER A 155 38.14 15.45 -26.37
N ARG A 156 38.04 15.75 -27.67
CA ARG A 156 37.65 14.96 -28.88
C ARG A 156 38.47 15.62 -30.04
N PRO A 157 38.57 15.12 -31.32
CA PRO A 157 37.81 14.06 -32.00
C PRO A 157 38.67 13.15 -32.95
N SER A 158 38.01 12.53 -33.95
CA SER A 158 38.57 11.88 -35.16
C SER A 158 39.26 10.51 -34.97
N SER A 159 39.23 9.55 -35.90
CA SER A 159 38.41 9.24 -37.11
C SER A 159 38.72 7.76 -37.53
N SER A 160 38.29 7.10 -38.62
CA SER A 160 37.48 7.39 -39.82
C SER A 160 37.02 6.06 -40.49
N GLY A 161 36.20 6.10 -41.56
CA GLY A 161 36.28 5.11 -42.67
C GLY A 161 35.09 4.17 -43.00
N SER A 162 34.52 4.37 -44.21
CA SER A 162 34.21 3.33 -45.22
C SER A 162 33.01 2.34 -45.12
N ILE A 163 31.82 2.79 -45.57
CA ILE A 163 31.08 2.30 -46.78
C ILE A 163 30.39 0.89 -46.83
N CYS A 164 29.08 0.94 -47.16
CA CYS A 164 28.17 -0.02 -47.87
C CYS A 164 27.40 -1.18 -47.17
N ALA A 165 26.11 -1.27 -47.57
CA ALA A 165 25.09 -2.35 -47.55
C ALA A 165 24.91 -3.18 -46.24
N ASP A 166 23.81 -3.10 -45.49
CA ASP A 166 22.36 -3.22 -45.79
C ASP A 166 21.84 -4.67 -45.81
N GLU A 167 21.34 -5.14 -44.66
CA GLU A 167 20.00 -5.76 -44.58
C GLU A 167 19.43 -5.69 -43.14
N SER A 168 18.15 -6.05 -42.98
CA SER A 168 17.32 -5.69 -41.83
C SER A 168 17.52 -6.47 -40.53
N THR A 169 17.68 -5.77 -39.40
CA THR A 169 16.79 -5.90 -38.21
C THR A 169 17.01 -4.72 -37.25
N SER A 170 15.94 -4.11 -36.74
CA SER A 170 16.00 -2.88 -35.94
C SER A 170 15.98 -3.13 -34.44
N GLU A 171 17.15 -3.44 -33.86
CA GLU A 171 17.34 -3.47 -32.40
C GLU A 171 17.17 -2.07 -31.78
N ARG A 172 15.92 -1.70 -31.44
CA ARG A 172 15.65 -0.46 -30.71
C ARG A 172 16.07 -0.58 -29.25
N GLN A 173 17.33 -0.24 -29.02
CA GLN A 173 17.90 0.31 -27.79
C GLN A 173 16.82 0.97 -26.93
N ARG A 174 16.36 0.27 -25.89
CA ARG A 174 15.47 0.84 -24.88
C ARG A 174 16.32 1.66 -23.91
N GLU A 175 16.63 2.87 -24.31
CA GLU A 175 17.12 3.89 -23.39
C GLU A 175 16.16 3.99 -22.22
N THR A 176 16.68 3.90 -21.00
CA THR A 176 15.88 3.97 -19.77
C THR A 176 15.48 5.42 -19.51
N HIS A 177 14.58 5.93 -20.36
CA HIS A 177 14.18 7.32 -20.35
C HIS A 177 13.42 7.62 -19.07
N LEU A 178 14.14 8.20 -18.10
CA LEU A 178 13.57 8.76 -16.88
C LEU A 178 12.42 9.70 -17.27
N PRO A 179 11.21 9.52 -16.73
CA PRO A 179 10.14 10.49 -16.90
C PRO A 179 10.56 11.79 -16.19
N LEU A 180 10.90 12.83 -16.97
CA LEU A 180 10.92 14.19 -16.42
C LEU A 180 9.52 14.52 -15.88
N ALA A 181 9.46 15.39 -14.89
CA ALA A 181 8.26 15.63 -14.09
C ALA A 181 7.06 16.10 -14.94
N VAL A 182 6.14 15.19 -15.24
CA VAL A 182 4.78 15.49 -15.71
C VAL A 182 3.88 15.62 -14.49
N GLY A 183 3.21 16.76 -14.35
CA GLY A 183 2.56 17.15 -13.09
C GLY A 183 1.30 16.36 -12.72
N GLY A 184 1.05 16.26 -11.41
CA GLY A 184 -0.32 16.12 -10.85
C GLY A 184 -1.06 14.78 -11.01
N HIS A 185 -0.40 13.69 -11.42
CA HIS A 185 -1.11 12.44 -11.76
C HIS A 185 -1.64 11.64 -10.55
N GLY A 186 -2.88 11.91 -10.15
CA GLY A 186 -3.86 10.96 -9.58
C GLY A 186 -3.65 10.48 -8.13
N PHE A 187 -2.42 10.12 -7.75
CA PHE A 187 -2.11 9.45 -6.49
C PHE A 187 -1.77 10.43 -5.35
N ILE A 188 -1.73 9.92 -4.11
CA ILE A 188 -1.15 10.60 -2.95
C ILE A 188 0.31 10.13 -2.82
N SER A 189 1.26 11.07 -2.65
CA SER A 189 2.71 10.75 -2.57
C SER A 189 3.08 9.98 -1.29
N ALA A 190 4.34 9.58 -1.11
CA ALA A 190 4.71 8.77 0.06
C ALA A 190 4.88 9.60 1.34
N GLU A 191 5.14 10.90 1.18
CA GLU A 191 5.48 11.86 2.23
C GLU A 191 4.18 12.40 2.83
N ALA A 192 3.29 12.96 2.01
CA ALA A 192 1.95 13.41 2.41
C ALA A 192 1.09 12.30 3.04
N GLN A 193 1.48 11.03 2.86
CA GLN A 193 0.78 9.89 3.43
C GLN A 193 0.91 9.73 4.94
N THR A 194 1.88 10.35 5.62
CA THR A 194 2.02 10.26 7.08
C THR A 194 1.12 11.20 7.86
N ASP A 195 0.55 12.19 7.18
CA ASP A 195 -0.08 13.35 7.80
C ASP A 195 -1.58 13.11 8.00
N ASP A 196 -2.33 14.20 8.22
CA ASP A 196 -3.79 14.18 8.41
C ASP A 196 -4.49 14.14 7.04
N LEU A 197 -4.63 12.92 6.51
CA LEU A 197 -5.18 12.65 5.19
C LEU A 197 -6.70 12.79 5.16
N SER A 198 -7.22 13.49 4.15
CA SER A 198 -8.65 13.47 3.86
C SER A 198 -9.12 12.07 3.42
N GLY A 199 -10.29 11.68 3.91
CA GLY A 199 -10.89 10.38 3.69
C GLY A 199 -11.88 9.98 4.77
N GLN A 200 -12.65 8.93 4.49
CA GLN A 200 -13.67 8.39 5.39
C GLN A 200 -13.05 7.38 6.37
N ILE A 201 -13.39 7.49 7.66
CA ILE A 201 -13.05 6.46 8.66
C ILE A 201 -14.15 5.40 8.71
N ALA A 202 -13.78 4.15 8.44
CA ALA A 202 -14.62 2.97 8.65
C ALA A 202 -14.15 2.17 9.88
N LYS A 203 -15.11 1.67 10.67
CA LYS A 203 -14.84 0.86 11.87
C LYS A 203 -14.53 -0.57 11.43
N ILE A 204 -13.44 -1.14 11.97
CA ILE A 204 -13.03 -2.49 11.57
C ILE A 204 -12.60 -3.34 12.76
N SER A 205 -13.06 -4.59 12.78
CA SER A 205 -12.54 -5.64 13.65
C SER A 205 -11.66 -6.58 12.82
N ILE A 206 -10.56 -7.05 13.40
CA ILE A 206 -9.65 -8.03 12.80
C ILE A 206 -9.31 -9.06 13.87
N SER A 207 -9.53 -10.33 13.56
CA SER A 207 -9.27 -11.47 14.44
C SER A 207 -8.45 -12.54 13.71
N HIS A 208 -7.77 -13.38 14.49
CA HIS A 208 -7.06 -14.54 13.99
C HIS A 208 -7.58 -15.79 14.68
N ASP A 209 -7.86 -16.83 13.90
CA ASP A 209 -8.33 -18.13 14.37
C ASP A 209 -7.55 -19.23 13.63
N GLY A 210 -6.63 -19.88 14.35
CA GLY A 210 -5.70 -20.89 13.81
C GLY A 210 -4.97 -20.46 12.53
N GLU A 211 -5.35 -21.06 11.41
CA GLU A 211 -4.78 -20.77 10.08
C GLU A 211 -5.48 -19.61 9.35
N TYR A 212 -6.48 -18.95 9.93
CA TYR A 212 -7.25 -17.90 9.27
C TYR A 212 -7.07 -16.52 9.92
N ALA A 213 -7.26 -15.50 9.11
CA ALA A 213 -7.51 -14.13 9.55
C ALA A 213 -8.91 -13.74 9.09
N THR A 214 -9.72 -13.22 10.00
CA THR A 214 -11.09 -12.75 9.72
C THR A 214 -11.18 -11.27 9.98
N ALA A 215 -11.99 -10.57 9.18
CA ALA A 215 -12.28 -9.17 9.41
C ALA A 215 -13.75 -8.82 9.11
N VAL A 216 -14.27 -7.85 9.85
CA VAL A 216 -15.59 -7.25 9.65
C VAL A 216 -15.42 -5.75 9.65
N CYS A 217 -15.89 -5.10 8.59
CA CYS A 217 -15.83 -3.65 8.39
C CYS A 217 -17.25 -3.07 8.31
N LEU A 218 -17.45 -1.92 8.94
CA LEU A 218 -18.66 -1.12 8.86
C LEU A 218 -18.26 0.30 8.41
N ALA A 219 -18.75 0.69 7.25
CA ALA A 219 -18.58 2.03 6.68
C ALA A 219 -19.94 2.71 6.56
N ALA A 220 -19.94 4.05 6.50
CA ALA A 220 -21.11 4.75 5.98
C ALA A 220 -21.09 4.67 4.45
N GLU A 221 -22.27 4.73 3.85
CA GLU A 221 -22.41 5.01 2.43
C GLU A 221 -22.63 6.52 2.32
N GLU A 222 -21.84 7.20 1.48
CA GLU A 222 -22.05 8.63 1.25
C GLU A 222 -23.40 8.79 0.54
N PRO A 223 -24.30 9.68 1.03
CA PRO A 223 -25.60 9.87 0.41
C PRO A 223 -25.40 10.41 -1.01
N MET A 224 -25.85 9.64 -2.00
CA MET A 224 -25.84 10.11 -3.39
C MET A 224 -26.80 11.29 -3.55
N ASP A 225 -26.52 12.20 -4.49
CA ASP A 225 -27.42 13.33 -4.78
C ASP A 225 -28.84 12.83 -5.11
N GLY A 226 -29.79 13.15 -4.24
CA GLY A 226 -31.19 12.70 -4.32
C GLY A 226 -31.57 11.54 -3.38
N ASP A 227 -30.62 10.93 -2.66
CA ASP A 227 -30.92 9.97 -1.60
C ASP A 227 -31.45 10.68 -0.34
N ILE A 228 -32.67 10.35 0.06
CA ILE A 228 -33.29 10.81 1.32
C ILE A 228 -32.80 9.96 2.51
N GLY A 229 -31.49 9.70 2.53
CA GLY A 229 -30.82 8.76 3.42
C GLY A 229 -30.93 9.14 4.89
N GLY A 230 -31.74 8.40 5.64
CA GLY A 230 -31.77 8.33 7.11
C GLY A 230 -32.25 9.58 7.86
N GLU A 231 -31.71 10.76 7.59
CA GLU A 231 -32.00 11.97 8.37
C GLU A 231 -33.47 12.42 8.24
N ALA A 232 -34.09 12.22 7.07
CA ALA A 232 -35.53 12.42 6.90
C ALA A 232 -36.35 11.46 7.79
N ALA A 233 -36.05 10.17 7.73
CA ALA A 233 -36.75 9.15 8.53
C ALA A 233 -36.52 9.29 10.05
N ALA A 234 -35.34 9.75 10.46
CA ALA A 234 -35.01 10.03 11.86
C ALA A 234 -35.68 11.30 12.41
N ARG A 235 -36.01 12.26 11.54
CA ARG A 235 -36.81 13.45 11.88
C ARG A 235 -38.31 13.14 11.95
N GLU A 236 -38.81 12.14 11.21
CA GLU A 236 -40.21 11.64 11.33
C GLU A 236 -40.49 10.87 12.65
N MET A 237 -39.47 10.56 13.45
CA MET A 237 -39.60 9.79 14.71
C MET A 237 -39.40 10.66 15.98
N ARG A 238 -39.78 11.94 15.95
CA ARG A 238 -39.72 12.88 17.07
C ARG A 238 -41.04 13.63 17.27
#